data_AF-A0A919IL91-F1
#
_entry.id   AF-A0A919IL91-F1
#
_cell.length_a   1.000
_cell.length_b   1.000
_cell.length_c   1.000
_cell.angle_alpha   90.00
_cell.angle_beta   90.00
_cell.angle_gamma   90.00
#
_symmetry.space_group_name_H-M   'P 1'
#
loop_
_entity.id
_entity.type
_entity.pdbx_description
1 polymer ?
#
loop_
_entity_poly.entity_id
_entity_poly.type
_entity_poly.pdbx_seq_one_letter_code
_entity_poly.pdbx_strand_id
1 'polypeptide(L)'
;MIQVEETTRTDGRMDAATMAYAVATDPQFAPPARPCLAAGLVQVPLVDGVAFVGTGNRQTVLRGRSAVQLVPRLLPYLDGTRTVAELAEALPRVPLKSLHGCVSLLYVSGLLQDGPVGEVVEVIPPEVAGYLGRNLDTTRVNRSRNEACERLARTRVLVAGAGPLAATLRAELAGAGADAHPWAGEELTAGDFLVAVDDGDAAAMAKVDAACREAGVSWLRTAAGANTAEVGPLFDARYTCCHDCFARNRSGPAGVPSPARAAAWVALAVTETVHLLSRVGQTPSMQVCTVYDLNEWSQLAVGAFRRPGCPVCLPADPNAATQTPPVAHRYEQAVAFPAREWLNPKEHQAHYRPANHALQRYNKEFKAAPRLALGDGSLSDLLRRTAGLRDLGDNGLPGQISRWAPTGGNLGSVQAYLLASGVEGLDPGWYFYQRADHSLGRVRAASAGACPELEETGPSALLVLTGALAVVGAKYFDFAYRILGLDAGCALAQLSAVAATHGITSRFATRWDDTAIHDALRTDPDTEPVTAVIALDGIAGGL
;
A
#
# COMPACT_ATOMS: atom_id res chain seq x y z
N MET A 1 8.33 5.08 -20.75
CA MET A 1 7.14 5.96 -20.72
C MET A 1 5.99 5.19 -21.37
N ILE A 2 5.18 4.48 -20.59
CA ILE A 2 4.08 3.67 -21.13
C ILE A 2 2.91 4.61 -21.40
N GLN A 3 2.69 4.98 -22.66
CA GLN A 3 1.47 5.67 -23.08
C GLN A 3 0.30 4.67 -23.00
N VAL A 4 -0.43 4.72 -21.88
CA VAL A 4 -1.72 4.06 -21.71
C VAL A 4 -2.80 4.95 -22.33
N GLU A 5 -2.77 5.11 -23.65
CA GLU A 5 -3.52 6.20 -24.32
C GLU A 5 -4.89 5.82 -24.90
N GLU A 6 -5.37 4.58 -24.76
CA GLU A 6 -6.65 4.20 -25.39
C GLU A 6 -7.73 3.56 -24.49
N THR A 7 -7.48 3.36 -23.18
CA THR A 7 -8.48 2.75 -22.28
C THR A 7 -9.20 3.72 -21.32
N THR A 8 -8.97 5.02 -21.44
CA THR A 8 -9.48 6.06 -20.54
C THR A 8 -10.77 6.76 -21.00
N ARG A 9 -11.55 6.19 -21.93
CA ARG A 9 -12.85 6.81 -22.34
C ARG A 9 -13.83 7.04 -21.19
N THR A 10 -13.60 6.45 -20.02
CA THR A 10 -14.06 6.98 -18.73
C THR A 10 -12.86 7.62 -18.02
N ASP A 11 -12.79 8.96 -17.91
CA ASP A 11 -11.76 9.78 -17.22
C ASP A 11 -11.49 9.36 -15.75
N GLY A 12 -11.09 8.12 -15.47
CA GLY A 12 -11.04 7.58 -14.11
C GLY A 12 -12.35 7.72 -13.31
N ARG A 13 -13.49 7.99 -13.96
CA ARG A 13 -14.76 8.27 -13.29
C ARG A 13 -15.32 6.95 -12.75
N MET A 14 -15.46 6.88 -11.43
CA MET A 14 -16.18 5.78 -10.78
C MET A 14 -17.65 5.85 -11.19
N ASP A 15 -18.15 4.79 -11.81
CA ASP A 15 -19.58 4.65 -12.11
C ASP A 15 -20.36 4.37 -10.82
N ALA A 16 -21.47 5.09 -10.62
CA ALA A 16 -22.28 4.99 -9.42
C ALA A 16 -22.94 3.60 -9.27
N ALA A 17 -23.32 2.95 -10.38
CA ALA A 17 -23.91 1.61 -10.32
C ALA A 17 -22.87 0.55 -9.93
N THR A 18 -21.66 0.66 -10.49
CA THR A 18 -20.52 -0.20 -10.13
C THR A 18 -20.16 -0.07 -8.65
N MET A 19 -20.07 1.16 -8.12
CA MET A 19 -19.78 1.37 -6.70
C MET A 19 -20.93 0.95 -5.78
N ALA A 20 -22.18 1.13 -6.20
CA ALA A 20 -23.34 0.65 -5.44
C ALA A 20 -23.32 -0.88 -5.30
N TYR A 21 -22.98 -1.60 -6.38
CA TYR A 21 -22.81 -3.05 -6.34
C TYR A 21 -21.67 -3.44 -5.40
N ALA A 22 -20.48 -2.84 -5.57
CA ALA A 22 -19.32 -3.14 -4.71
C ALA A 22 -19.62 -2.91 -3.23
N VAL A 23 -20.24 -1.78 -2.87
CA VAL A 23 -20.65 -1.46 -1.49
C VAL A 23 -21.69 -2.46 -0.95
N ALA A 24 -22.53 -3.03 -1.79
CA ALA A 24 -23.55 -4.00 -1.37
C ALA A 24 -23.01 -5.43 -1.22
N THR A 25 -21.96 -5.80 -1.96
CA THR A 25 -21.47 -7.19 -2.01
C THR A 25 -20.17 -7.42 -1.27
N ASP A 26 -19.36 -6.38 -1.07
CA ASP A 26 -18.06 -6.51 -0.39
C ASP A 26 -18.19 -6.18 1.10
N PRO A 27 -17.96 -7.16 2.00
CA PRO A 27 -18.10 -6.97 3.44
C PRO A 27 -17.10 -5.96 4.04
N GLN A 28 -16.07 -5.55 3.28
CA GLN A 28 -15.13 -4.51 3.73
C GLN A 28 -15.68 -3.09 3.55
N PHE A 29 -16.80 -2.90 2.84
CA PHE A 29 -17.53 -1.65 2.85
C PHE A 29 -18.63 -1.68 3.92
N ALA A 30 -18.62 -0.64 4.76
CA ALA A 30 -19.63 -0.42 5.78
C ALA A 30 -20.23 0.98 5.58
N PRO A 31 -21.21 1.16 4.67
CA PRO A 31 -21.88 2.44 4.51
C PRO A 31 -22.64 2.80 5.81
N PRO A 32 -22.84 4.09 6.11
CA PRO A 32 -23.53 4.51 7.32
C PRO A 32 -24.97 4.00 7.34
N ALA A 33 -25.40 3.47 8.49
CA ALA A 33 -26.76 2.98 8.68
C ALA A 33 -27.77 4.14 8.62
N ARG A 34 -27.37 5.29 9.18
CA ARG A 34 -28.10 6.55 9.09
C ARG A 34 -27.18 7.60 8.47
N PRO A 35 -27.22 7.77 7.13
CA PRO A 35 -26.32 8.67 6.43
C PRO A 35 -26.37 10.11 6.97
N CYS A 36 -25.23 10.61 7.41
CA CYS A 36 -25.05 11.99 7.81
C CYS A 36 -23.95 12.62 6.95
N LEU A 37 -24.15 13.83 6.45
CA LEU A 37 -23.08 14.58 5.81
C LEU A 37 -21.98 14.87 6.85
N ALA A 38 -20.72 14.63 6.50
CA ALA A 38 -19.61 14.92 7.39
C ALA A 38 -19.56 16.44 7.70
N ALA A 39 -19.34 16.77 8.97
CA ALA A 39 -19.32 18.15 9.43
C ALA A 39 -18.13 18.93 8.85
N GLY A 40 -18.31 20.24 8.65
CA GLY A 40 -17.24 21.16 8.22
C GLY A 40 -16.95 21.14 6.71
N LEU A 41 -17.71 20.40 5.91
CA LEU A 41 -17.59 20.42 4.45
C LEU A 41 -18.23 21.69 3.86
N VAL A 42 -17.52 22.32 2.92
CA VAL A 42 -18.05 23.43 2.12
C VAL A 42 -18.63 22.88 0.83
N GLN A 43 -19.90 23.20 0.57
CA GLN A 43 -20.61 22.81 -0.64
C GLN A 43 -20.59 23.96 -1.64
N VAL A 44 -20.07 23.70 -2.84
CA VAL A 44 -19.97 24.69 -3.93
C VAL A 44 -20.81 24.20 -5.10
N PRO A 45 -21.97 24.81 -5.39
CA PRO A 45 -22.77 24.46 -6.56
C PRO A 45 -22.01 24.84 -7.85
N LEU A 46 -22.05 23.95 -8.85
CA LEU A 46 -21.46 24.17 -10.17
C LEU A 46 -22.56 24.08 -11.24
N VAL A 47 -22.28 24.57 -12.45
CA VAL A 47 -23.23 24.52 -13.58
C VAL A 47 -23.63 23.09 -13.93
N ASP A 48 -22.71 22.14 -13.81
CA ASP A 48 -22.89 20.73 -14.20
C ASP A 48 -22.70 19.74 -13.02
N GLY A 49 -22.76 20.23 -11.77
CA GLY A 49 -22.56 19.39 -10.60
C GLY A 49 -22.45 20.13 -9.27
N VAL A 50 -21.80 19.49 -8.30
CA VAL A 50 -21.53 20.04 -6.97
C VAL A 50 -20.12 19.63 -6.54
N ALA A 51 -19.38 20.59 -5.98
CA ALA A 51 -18.07 20.35 -5.37
C ALA A 51 -18.18 20.37 -3.84
N PHE A 52 -17.40 19.50 -3.20
CA PHE A 52 -17.23 19.44 -1.76
C PHE A 52 -15.76 19.73 -1.44
N VAL A 53 -15.54 20.75 -0.62
CA VAL A 53 -14.22 21.23 -0.22
C VAL A 53 -14.06 21.05 1.29
N GLY A 54 -12.84 20.70 1.71
CA GLY A 54 -12.46 20.58 3.12
C GLY A 54 -12.13 19.15 3.55
N THR A 55 -12.44 18.13 2.75
CA THR A 55 -12.00 16.74 2.97
C THR A 55 -10.49 16.61 2.92
N GLY A 56 -9.92 15.79 3.81
CA GLY A 56 -8.47 15.64 4.01
C GLY A 56 -7.64 15.29 2.77
N ASN A 57 -8.15 14.37 1.95
CA ASN A 57 -7.34 13.73 0.90
C ASN A 57 -7.69 14.17 -0.53
N ARG A 58 -8.77 14.93 -0.73
CA ARG A 58 -9.21 15.34 -2.07
C ARG A 58 -10.35 16.34 -2.01
N GLN A 59 -10.41 17.30 -2.93
CA GLN A 59 -11.67 17.96 -3.26
C GLN A 59 -12.52 17.01 -4.12
N THR A 60 -13.77 16.76 -3.71
CA THR A 60 -14.67 15.87 -4.46
C THR A 60 -15.57 16.70 -5.34
N VAL A 61 -15.57 16.43 -6.64
CA VAL A 61 -16.52 17.02 -7.59
C VAL A 61 -17.41 15.92 -8.14
N LEU A 62 -18.72 16.04 -7.90
CA LEU A 62 -19.73 15.17 -8.47
C LEU A 62 -20.33 15.87 -9.68
N ARG A 63 -20.31 15.21 -10.85
CA ARG A 63 -20.84 15.75 -12.11
C ARG A 63 -21.94 14.86 -12.68
N GLY A 64 -22.76 15.45 -13.55
CA GLY A 64 -23.79 14.76 -14.30
C GLY A 64 -25.19 14.93 -13.71
N ARG A 65 -26.19 14.32 -14.37
CA ARG A 65 -27.61 14.59 -14.12
C ARG A 65 -28.00 14.38 -12.65
N SER A 66 -27.58 13.27 -12.03
CA SER A 66 -27.87 12.98 -10.63
C SER A 66 -27.19 13.97 -9.67
N ALA A 67 -25.98 14.45 -9.99
CA ALA A 67 -25.28 15.44 -9.18
C ALA A 67 -25.97 16.81 -9.21
N VAL A 68 -26.59 17.18 -10.34
CA VAL A 68 -27.34 18.43 -10.49
C VAL A 68 -28.75 18.33 -9.89
N GLN A 69 -29.44 17.21 -10.11
CA GLN A 69 -30.88 17.10 -9.81
C GLN A 69 -31.18 16.40 -8.49
N LEU A 70 -30.42 15.36 -8.11
CA LEU A 70 -30.74 14.51 -6.97
C LEU A 70 -29.92 14.89 -5.73
N VAL A 71 -28.61 15.07 -5.86
CA VAL A 71 -27.73 15.36 -4.70
C VAL A 71 -28.20 16.60 -3.92
N PRO A 72 -28.50 17.76 -4.52
CA PRO A 72 -28.95 18.93 -3.77
C PRO A 72 -30.29 18.73 -3.04
N ARG A 73 -31.18 17.89 -3.58
CA ARG A 73 -32.46 17.54 -2.95
C ARG A 73 -32.30 16.55 -1.80
N LEU A 74 -31.27 15.70 -1.88
CA LEU A 74 -30.97 14.68 -0.87
C LEU A 74 -30.23 15.27 0.34
N LEU A 75 -29.30 16.20 0.10
CA LEU A 75 -28.42 16.78 1.13
C LEU A 75 -29.13 17.23 2.43
N PRO A 76 -30.28 17.92 2.39
CA PRO A 76 -30.97 18.34 3.62
C PRO A 76 -31.46 17.19 4.50
N TYR A 77 -31.61 15.99 3.95
CA TYR A 77 -32.06 14.80 4.67
C TYR A 77 -30.91 13.91 5.15
N LEU A 78 -29.65 14.22 4.77
CA LEU A 78 -28.45 13.52 5.24
C LEU A 78 -27.99 14.10 6.58
N ASP A 79 -28.91 14.09 7.56
CA ASP A 79 -28.73 14.65 8.91
C ASP A 79 -28.45 13.55 9.96
N GLY A 80 -28.34 12.29 9.54
CA GLY A 80 -28.11 11.16 10.43
C GLY A 80 -29.35 10.68 11.21
N THR A 81 -30.54 11.21 10.91
CA THR A 81 -31.79 10.81 11.59
C THR A 81 -32.55 9.71 10.87
N ARG A 82 -32.23 9.46 9.59
CA ARG A 82 -32.95 8.55 8.70
C ARG A 82 -32.04 7.48 8.10
N THR A 83 -32.57 6.28 7.96
CA THR A 83 -32.04 5.19 7.13
C THR A 83 -32.32 5.44 5.65
N VAL A 84 -31.67 4.71 4.74
CA VAL A 84 -31.93 4.83 3.29
C VAL A 84 -33.38 4.49 2.92
N ALA A 85 -34.03 3.58 3.67
CA ALA A 85 -35.44 3.26 3.50
C ALA A 85 -36.34 4.46 3.87
N GLU A 86 -36.09 5.09 5.02
CA GLU A 86 -36.83 6.28 5.47
C GLU A 86 -36.57 7.50 4.57
N LEU A 87 -35.41 7.59 3.93
CA LEU A 87 -35.14 8.61 2.89
C LEU A 87 -36.06 8.43 1.67
N ALA A 88 -36.44 7.20 1.31
CA ALA A 88 -37.35 6.95 0.21
C ALA A 88 -38.78 7.42 0.52
N GLU A 89 -39.19 7.36 1.79
CA GLU A 89 -40.47 7.91 2.26
C GLU A 89 -40.49 9.44 2.19
N ALA A 90 -39.39 10.09 2.59
CA ALA A 90 -39.24 11.54 2.51
C ALA A 90 -39.09 12.07 1.08
N LEU A 91 -38.62 11.24 0.15
CA LEU A 91 -38.39 11.56 -1.26
C LEU A 91 -39.13 10.58 -2.19
N PRO A 92 -40.47 10.54 -2.18
CA PRO A 92 -41.27 9.49 -2.83
C PRO A 92 -41.15 9.46 -4.36
N ARG A 93 -40.63 10.55 -4.96
CA ARG A 93 -40.38 10.66 -6.41
C ARG A 93 -39.00 10.13 -6.82
N VAL A 94 -38.19 9.63 -5.89
CA VAL A 94 -36.85 9.10 -6.15
C VAL A 94 -36.85 7.59 -5.93
N PRO A 95 -36.49 6.78 -6.93
CA PRO A 95 -36.41 5.33 -6.75
C PRO A 95 -35.39 4.93 -5.67
N LEU A 96 -35.72 3.93 -4.84
CA LEU A 96 -34.85 3.43 -3.77
C LEU A 96 -33.46 3.03 -4.29
N LYS A 97 -33.38 2.41 -5.49
CA LYS A 97 -32.11 2.07 -6.14
C LYS A 97 -31.24 3.30 -6.43
N SER A 98 -31.85 4.43 -6.81
CA SER A 98 -31.13 5.68 -7.04
C SER A 98 -30.64 6.30 -5.73
N LEU A 99 -31.41 6.19 -4.65
CA LEU A 99 -30.97 6.61 -3.31
C LEU A 99 -29.78 5.78 -2.83
N HIS A 100 -29.83 4.45 -2.93
CA HIS A 100 -28.68 3.59 -2.63
C HIS A 100 -27.45 3.97 -3.45
N GLY A 101 -27.60 4.14 -4.78
CA GLY A 101 -26.48 4.54 -5.63
C GLY A 101 -25.86 5.88 -5.24
N CYS A 102 -26.69 6.88 -4.92
CA CYS A 102 -26.21 8.18 -4.44
C CYS A 102 -25.54 8.10 -3.07
N VAL A 103 -26.13 7.40 -2.10
CA VAL A 103 -25.55 7.24 -0.75
C VAL A 103 -24.22 6.48 -0.83
N SER A 104 -24.15 5.38 -1.61
CA SER A 104 -22.91 4.66 -1.85
C SER A 104 -21.85 5.56 -2.49
N LEU A 105 -22.22 6.38 -3.48
CA LEU A 105 -21.29 7.32 -4.12
C LEU A 105 -20.76 8.35 -3.11
N LEU A 106 -21.63 8.97 -2.33
CA LEU A 106 -21.24 9.95 -1.31
C LEU A 106 -20.35 9.32 -0.22
N TYR A 107 -20.65 8.08 0.19
CA TYR A 107 -19.85 7.30 1.12
C TYR A 107 -18.45 7.01 0.56
N VAL A 108 -18.35 6.47 -0.67
CA VAL A 108 -17.05 6.15 -1.27
C VAL A 108 -16.22 7.40 -1.58
N SER A 109 -16.88 8.54 -1.75
CA SER A 109 -16.30 9.87 -1.88
C SER A 109 -15.88 10.51 -0.55
N GLY A 110 -16.14 9.86 0.59
CA GLY A 110 -15.73 10.34 1.91
C GLY A 110 -16.54 11.50 2.47
N LEU A 111 -17.76 11.67 1.99
CA LEU A 111 -18.63 12.79 2.36
C LEU A 111 -19.61 12.45 3.47
N LEU A 112 -19.72 11.16 3.83
CA LEU A 112 -20.67 10.68 4.81
C LEU A 112 -19.99 10.12 6.05
N GLN A 113 -20.68 10.28 7.17
CA GLN A 113 -20.45 9.60 8.44
C GLN A 113 -21.74 8.92 8.89
N ASP A 114 -21.66 8.09 9.94
CA ASP A 114 -22.84 7.52 10.57
C ASP A 114 -23.48 8.49 11.56
N GLY A 115 -24.81 8.49 11.59
CA GLY A 115 -25.62 9.29 12.49
C GLY A 115 -26.17 8.48 13.67
N PRO A 116 -26.80 9.15 14.66
CA PRO A 116 -27.02 10.60 14.74
C PRO A 116 -25.74 11.38 15.04
N VAL A 117 -25.73 12.69 14.77
CA VAL A 117 -24.65 13.57 15.20
C VAL A 117 -24.72 13.69 16.73
N GLY A 118 -23.87 12.96 17.44
CA GLY A 118 -23.79 13.04 18.89
C GLY A 118 -23.17 14.36 19.37
N GLU A 119 -23.21 14.59 20.68
CA GLU A 119 -22.45 15.67 21.32
C GLU A 119 -20.97 15.31 21.38
N VAL A 120 -20.11 16.27 21.00
CA VAL A 120 -18.66 16.09 21.04
C VAL A 120 -18.20 16.19 22.50
N VAL A 121 -17.21 15.38 22.89
CA VAL A 121 -16.61 15.44 24.23
C VAL A 121 -16.10 16.85 24.51
N GLU A 122 -16.50 17.43 25.64
CA GLU A 122 -16.27 18.84 25.99
C GLU A 122 -14.79 19.26 25.95
N VAL A 123 -13.87 18.33 26.24
CA VAL A 123 -12.42 18.56 26.21
C VAL A 123 -11.86 18.78 24.80
N ILE A 124 -12.58 18.38 23.74
CA ILE A 124 -12.12 18.53 22.35
C ILE A 124 -12.57 19.90 21.80
N PRO A 125 -11.64 20.78 21.38
CA PRO A 125 -12.01 22.06 20.80
C PRO A 125 -12.87 21.91 19.53
N PRO A 126 -13.84 22.80 19.28
CA PRO A 126 -14.71 22.72 18.10
C PRO A 126 -13.96 22.66 16.76
N GLU A 127 -12.85 23.38 16.64
CA GLU A 127 -11.98 23.40 15.46
C GLU A 127 -11.26 22.06 15.24
N VAL A 128 -10.81 21.40 16.32
CA VAL A 128 -10.21 20.06 16.27
C VAL A 128 -11.27 19.05 15.89
N ALA A 129 -12.44 19.07 16.52
CA ALA A 129 -13.56 18.21 16.16
C ALA A 129 -13.96 18.40 14.68
N GLY A 130 -14.00 19.64 14.19
CA GLY A 130 -14.24 19.96 12.79
C GLY A 130 -13.16 19.38 11.87
N TYR A 131 -11.88 19.48 12.26
CA TYR A 131 -10.77 18.87 11.52
C TYR A 131 -10.89 17.34 11.46
N LEU A 132 -11.11 16.67 12.60
CA LEU A 132 -11.27 15.22 12.66
C LEU A 132 -12.44 14.75 11.79
N GLY A 133 -13.59 15.45 11.86
CA GLY A 133 -14.77 15.15 11.05
C GLY A 133 -14.53 15.20 9.55
N ARG A 134 -13.79 16.21 9.07
CA ARG A 134 -13.42 16.34 7.65
C ARG A 134 -12.42 15.28 7.17
N ASN A 135 -11.71 14.63 8.09
CA ASN A 135 -10.65 13.67 7.82
C ASN A 135 -11.04 12.21 8.15
N LEU A 136 -12.30 11.93 8.51
CA LEU A 136 -12.73 10.55 8.84
C LEU A 136 -12.46 9.54 7.72
N ASP A 137 -12.69 9.95 6.47
CA ASP A 137 -12.55 9.09 5.30
C ASP A 137 -11.09 8.78 4.95
N THR A 138 -10.10 9.46 5.54
CA THR A 138 -8.69 9.16 5.24
C THR A 138 -8.30 7.76 5.72
N THR A 139 -8.92 7.28 6.80
CA THR A 139 -8.69 5.93 7.34
C THR A 139 -9.95 5.06 7.32
N ARG A 140 -11.15 5.64 7.54
CA ARG A 140 -12.43 4.95 7.81
C ARG A 140 -12.42 4.05 9.05
N VAL A 141 -11.51 4.28 9.98
CA VAL A 141 -11.49 3.54 11.26
C VAL A 141 -12.66 3.97 12.15
N ASN A 142 -13.03 5.24 12.11
CA ASN A 142 -14.12 5.80 12.89
C ASN A 142 -15.35 5.98 12.01
N ARG A 143 -16.52 5.62 12.53
CA ARG A 143 -17.82 5.76 11.85
C ARG A 143 -18.34 7.18 11.91
N SER A 144 -17.94 7.94 12.92
CA SER A 144 -18.38 9.31 13.14
C SER A 144 -17.25 10.19 13.68
N ARG A 145 -17.45 11.51 13.59
CA ARG A 145 -16.57 12.52 14.21
C ARG A 145 -16.42 12.26 15.71
N ASN A 146 -17.50 11.89 16.38
CA ASN A 146 -17.55 11.71 17.83
C ASN A 146 -16.67 10.54 18.26
N GLU A 147 -16.70 9.42 17.54
CA GLU A 147 -15.80 8.29 17.81
C GLU A 147 -14.32 8.69 17.71
N ALA A 148 -13.95 9.51 16.71
CA ALA A 148 -12.58 10.02 16.58
C ALA A 148 -12.20 10.95 17.74
N CYS A 149 -13.13 11.82 18.17
CA CYS A 149 -12.95 12.73 19.31
C CYS A 149 -12.79 11.97 20.63
N GLU A 150 -13.66 10.99 20.89
CA GLU A 150 -13.61 10.12 22.08
C GLU A 150 -12.31 9.30 22.12
N ARG A 151 -11.86 8.80 20.97
CA ARG A 151 -10.61 8.06 20.86
C ARG A 151 -9.39 8.94 21.21
N LEU A 152 -9.37 10.18 20.74
CA LEU A 152 -8.34 11.15 21.10
C LEU A 152 -8.38 11.47 22.60
N ALA A 153 -9.55 11.85 23.12
CA ALA A 153 -9.73 12.30 24.51
C ALA A 153 -9.42 11.22 25.55
N ARG A 154 -9.72 9.95 25.26
CA ARG A 154 -9.57 8.86 26.23
C ARG A 154 -8.14 8.33 26.37
N THR A 155 -7.25 8.67 25.45
CA THR A 155 -5.89 8.13 25.46
C THR A 155 -5.04 8.99 26.37
N ARG A 156 -4.50 8.40 27.45
CA ARG A 156 -3.53 9.07 28.32
C ARG A 156 -2.22 9.22 27.57
N VAL A 157 -1.80 10.46 27.33
CA VAL A 157 -0.57 10.78 26.61
C VAL A 157 0.51 11.21 27.60
N LEU A 158 1.61 10.47 27.62
CA LEU A 158 2.74 10.72 28.51
C LEU A 158 3.87 11.37 27.71
N VAL A 159 4.33 12.55 28.13
CA VAL A 159 5.35 13.31 27.43
C VAL A 159 6.69 13.18 28.16
N ALA A 160 7.63 12.46 27.54
CA ALA A 160 8.99 12.30 28.02
C ALA A 160 9.92 13.37 27.43
N GLY A 161 10.89 13.83 28.21
CA GLY A 161 11.88 14.83 27.81
C GLY A 161 11.98 15.99 28.79
N ALA A 162 13.15 16.62 28.84
CA ALA A 162 13.40 17.73 29.76
C ALA A 162 13.17 19.09 29.09
N GLY A 163 12.90 20.10 29.93
CA GLY A 163 12.96 21.50 29.52
C GLY A 163 11.73 22.05 28.79
N PRO A 164 11.86 23.26 28.20
CA PRO A 164 10.73 24.03 27.67
C PRO A 164 10.00 23.35 26.50
N LEU A 165 10.72 22.60 25.65
CA LEU A 165 10.12 21.98 24.46
C LEU A 165 9.10 20.89 24.83
N ALA A 166 9.42 20.03 25.81
CA ALA A 166 8.50 19.01 26.31
C ALA A 166 7.25 19.65 26.98
N ALA A 167 7.45 20.74 27.72
CA ALA A 167 6.34 21.48 28.33
C ALA A 167 5.41 22.11 27.28
N THR A 168 5.97 22.72 26.22
CA THR A 168 5.19 23.28 25.11
C THR A 168 4.45 22.19 24.34
N LEU A 169 5.12 21.09 23.99
CA LEU A 169 4.49 19.95 23.32
C LEU A 169 3.30 19.42 24.12
N ARG A 170 3.47 19.21 25.42
CA ARG A 170 2.39 18.78 26.31
C ARG A 170 1.22 19.77 26.34
N ALA A 171 1.52 21.07 26.45
CA ALA A 171 0.49 22.11 26.48
C ALA A 171 -0.33 22.13 25.18
N GLU A 172 0.32 22.00 24.02
CA GLU A 172 -0.36 21.96 22.72
C GLU A 172 -1.14 20.65 22.51
N LEU A 173 -0.64 19.51 22.99
CA LEU A 173 -1.41 18.25 23.01
C LEU A 173 -2.69 18.38 23.86
N ALA A 174 -2.58 18.97 25.05
CA ALA A 174 -3.73 19.25 25.91
C ALA A 174 -4.69 20.26 25.24
N GLY A 175 -4.15 21.29 24.59
CA GLY A 175 -4.91 22.25 23.79
C GLY A 175 -5.64 21.62 22.61
N ALA A 176 -5.12 20.52 22.06
CA ALA A 176 -5.80 19.72 21.04
C ALA A 176 -6.85 18.74 21.61
N GLY A 177 -6.99 18.67 22.95
CA GLY A 177 -7.96 17.83 23.64
C GLY A 177 -7.47 16.42 24.02
N ALA A 178 -6.15 16.18 23.99
CA ALA A 178 -5.56 14.94 24.51
C ALA A 178 -5.35 15.01 26.04
N ASP A 179 -5.46 13.88 26.74
CA ASP A 179 -5.16 13.77 28.17
C ASP A 179 -3.64 13.70 28.41
N ALA A 180 -2.95 14.85 28.29
CA ALA A 180 -1.50 14.94 28.22
C ALA A 180 -0.81 15.27 29.56
N HIS A 181 0.10 14.41 30.00
CA HIS A 181 0.81 14.48 31.29
C HIS A 181 2.33 14.39 31.09
N PRO A 182 3.16 14.93 32.02
CA PRO A 182 4.60 14.65 32.00
C PRO A 182 4.88 13.19 32.33
N TRP A 183 5.91 12.62 31.71
CA TRP A 183 6.48 11.33 32.12
C TRP A 183 7.80 11.52 32.88
N ALA A 184 7.87 10.97 34.09
CA ALA A 184 9.02 11.05 34.98
C ALA A 184 9.61 9.66 35.31
N GLY A 185 9.21 8.62 34.58
CA GLY A 185 9.64 7.23 34.83
C GLY A 185 8.62 6.38 35.58
N GLU A 186 7.39 6.86 35.74
CA GLU A 186 6.29 6.07 36.26
C GLU A 186 5.93 4.89 35.34
N GLU A 187 5.28 3.87 35.93
CA GLU A 187 4.88 2.65 35.25
C GLU A 187 3.85 2.94 34.15
N LEU A 188 4.11 2.37 32.97
CA LEU A 188 3.24 2.48 31.81
C LEU A 188 2.22 1.33 31.81
N THR A 189 1.02 1.62 31.32
CA THR A 189 -0.08 0.68 31.18
C THR A 189 -0.47 0.55 29.71
N ALA A 190 -1.12 -0.56 29.34
CA ALA A 190 -1.47 -0.87 27.95
C ALA A 190 -2.37 0.17 27.25
N GLY A 191 -3.01 1.08 27.99
CA GLY A 191 -3.82 2.18 27.44
C GLY A 191 -3.06 3.48 27.17
N ASP A 192 -1.78 3.54 27.54
CA ASP A 192 -0.96 4.73 27.41
C ASP A 192 -0.39 4.89 26.01
N PHE A 193 -0.05 6.14 25.69
CA PHE A 193 0.76 6.48 24.53
C PHE A 193 1.85 7.46 24.94
N LEU A 194 3.11 7.14 24.64
CA LEU A 194 4.23 8.00 25.02
C LEU A 194 4.73 8.83 23.83
N VAL A 195 4.96 10.12 24.04
CA VAL A 195 5.62 11.01 23.07
C VAL A 195 6.91 11.52 23.70
N ALA A 196 8.05 11.25 23.07
CA ALA A 196 9.36 11.63 23.58
C ALA A 196 9.94 12.80 22.78
N VAL A 197 10.46 13.80 23.50
CA VAL A 197 11.34 14.84 22.97
C VAL A 197 12.78 14.38 23.14
N ASP A 198 13.40 14.01 22.02
CA ASP A 198 14.80 13.58 21.94
C ASP A 198 15.69 14.82 21.76
N ASP A 199 16.38 15.18 22.85
CA ASP A 199 17.32 16.30 22.94
C ASP A 199 18.79 15.85 22.76
N GLY A 200 19.01 14.60 22.35
CA GLY A 200 20.33 13.99 22.20
C GLY A 200 20.82 13.22 23.43
N ASP A 201 20.07 13.17 24.54
CA ASP A 201 20.40 12.29 25.67
C ASP A 201 20.03 10.83 25.35
N ALA A 202 21.02 10.08 24.85
CA ALA A 202 20.87 8.67 24.53
C ALA A 202 20.47 7.80 25.74
N ALA A 203 20.88 8.16 26.96
CA ALA A 203 20.52 7.40 28.15
C ALA A 203 19.05 7.63 28.54
N ALA A 204 18.54 8.85 28.38
CA ALA A 204 17.13 9.15 28.55
C ALA A 204 16.26 8.38 27.53
N MET A 205 16.64 8.40 26.25
CA MET A 205 15.90 7.67 25.21
C MET A 205 15.96 6.14 25.40
N ALA A 206 17.08 5.60 25.89
CA ALA A 206 17.17 4.18 26.23
C ALA A 206 16.21 3.78 27.37
N LYS A 207 16.00 4.66 28.37
CA LYS A 207 15.00 4.43 29.44
C LYS A 207 13.58 4.44 28.89
N VAL A 208 13.27 5.36 27.98
CA VAL A 208 11.98 5.40 27.29
C VAL A 208 11.73 4.11 26.51
N ASP A 209 12.68 3.70 25.65
CA ASP A 209 12.54 2.47 24.85
C ASP A 209 12.33 1.23 25.74
N ALA A 210 13.10 1.12 26.84
CA ALA A 210 12.99 0.02 27.79
C ALA A 210 11.62 -0.01 28.49
N ALA A 211 11.17 1.12 29.06
CA ALA A 211 9.89 1.20 29.75
C ALA A 211 8.70 0.89 28.81
N CYS A 212 8.69 1.49 27.62
CA CYS A 212 7.66 1.23 26.61
C CYS A 212 7.65 -0.24 26.16
N ARG A 213 8.84 -0.83 25.98
CA ARG A 213 8.96 -2.25 25.59
C ARG A 213 8.47 -3.19 26.67
N GLU A 214 8.81 -2.94 27.94
CA GLU A 214 8.38 -3.75 29.08
C GLU A 214 6.85 -3.71 29.24
N ALA A 215 6.25 -2.52 29.08
CA ALA A 215 4.80 -2.34 29.18
C ALA A 215 4.02 -2.71 27.90
N GLY A 216 4.71 -2.98 26.78
CA GLY A 216 4.06 -3.23 25.49
C GLY A 216 3.38 -1.98 24.89
N VAL A 217 3.85 -0.79 25.24
CA VAL A 217 3.33 0.51 24.79
C VAL A 217 4.12 1.01 23.59
N SER A 218 3.43 1.50 22.55
CA SER A 218 4.08 2.17 21.42
C SER A 218 4.44 3.62 21.81
N TRP A 219 5.53 4.16 21.26
CA TRP A 219 5.91 5.55 21.54
C TRP A 219 6.41 6.30 20.31
N LEU A 220 6.05 7.58 20.21
CA LEU A 220 6.46 8.46 19.13
C LEU A 220 7.68 9.29 19.56
N ARG A 221 8.76 9.20 18.79
CA ARG A 221 9.93 10.07 18.99
C ARG A 221 9.79 11.36 18.19
N THR A 222 10.20 12.48 18.77
CA THR A 222 10.21 13.79 18.13
C THR A 222 11.48 14.54 18.52
N ALA A 223 12.00 15.41 17.65
CA ALA A 223 13.15 16.26 17.99
C ALA A 223 13.15 17.57 17.21
N ALA A 224 13.78 18.59 17.78
CA ALA A 224 13.90 19.91 17.18
C ALA A 224 15.35 20.41 17.26
N GLY A 225 15.85 20.94 16.14
CA GLY A 225 17.14 21.59 16.04
C GLY A 225 16.99 23.05 15.62
N ALA A 226 18.13 23.72 15.44
CA ALA A 226 18.14 25.11 15.01
C ALA A 226 17.37 25.32 13.70
N ASN A 227 17.52 24.44 12.72
CA ASN A 227 16.91 24.54 11.39
C ASN A 227 16.07 23.31 11.00
N THR A 228 16.00 22.29 11.84
CA THR A 228 15.40 21.01 11.49
C THR A 228 14.34 20.60 12.52
N ALA A 229 13.31 19.91 12.05
CA ALA A 229 12.32 19.25 12.90
C ALA A 229 12.21 17.79 12.48
N GLU A 230 12.12 16.89 13.44
CA GLU A 230 11.96 15.46 13.18
C GLU A 230 10.71 14.94 13.92
N VAL A 231 9.89 14.17 13.20
CA VAL A 231 8.73 13.49 13.75
C VAL A 231 8.80 12.02 13.35
N GLY A 232 8.74 11.14 14.34
CA GLY A 232 8.91 9.71 14.18
C GLY A 232 10.35 9.22 14.38
N PRO A 233 10.55 7.90 14.25
CA PRO A 233 9.51 6.93 13.94
C PRO A 233 8.61 6.68 15.16
N LEU A 234 7.46 6.06 14.92
CA LEU A 234 6.71 5.36 15.95
C LEU A 234 7.44 4.06 16.26
N PHE A 235 7.78 3.85 17.53
CA PHE A 235 8.41 2.65 18.02
C PHE A 235 7.38 1.71 18.63
N ASP A 236 7.38 0.45 18.21
CA ASP A 236 6.61 -0.66 18.77
C ASP A 236 7.50 -1.91 18.84
N ALA A 237 7.60 -2.48 20.05
CA ALA A 237 8.47 -3.62 20.32
C ALA A 237 8.19 -4.85 19.44
N ARG A 238 6.95 -5.01 18.95
CA ARG A 238 6.51 -6.18 18.19
C ARG A 238 7.01 -6.16 16.75
N TYR A 239 6.99 -5.00 16.09
CA TYR A 239 7.30 -4.93 14.66
C TYR A 239 8.28 -3.83 14.20
N THR A 240 8.61 -2.81 15.00
CA THR A 240 9.60 -1.78 14.60
C THR A 240 10.98 -2.05 15.20
N CYS A 241 12.00 -1.29 14.78
CA CYS A 241 13.31 -1.30 15.44
C CYS A 241 13.23 -0.71 16.87
N CYS A 242 14.30 -0.86 17.65
CA CYS A 242 14.49 -0.08 18.89
C CYS A 242 15.17 1.26 18.61
N HIS A 243 15.16 2.18 19.59
CA HIS A 243 15.84 3.48 19.46
C HIS A 243 17.33 3.35 19.12
N ASP A 244 18.09 2.43 19.74
CA ASP A 244 19.51 2.22 19.40
C ASP A 244 19.70 1.90 17.91
N CYS A 245 18.89 1.01 17.35
CA CYS A 245 18.98 0.69 15.91
C CYS A 245 18.68 1.89 15.03
N PHE A 246 17.75 2.76 15.45
CA PHE A 246 17.40 3.97 14.72
C PHE A 246 18.49 5.05 14.83
N ALA A 247 18.97 5.33 16.04
CA ALA A 247 19.94 6.39 16.32
C ALA A 247 21.35 6.05 15.81
N ARG A 248 21.67 4.76 15.67
CA ARG A 248 22.97 4.29 15.19
C ARG A 248 23.24 4.80 13.77
N ASN A 249 24.38 5.47 13.59
CA ASN A 249 24.83 6.10 12.35
C ASN A 249 23.98 7.30 11.88
N ARG A 250 23.23 7.92 12.80
CA ARG A 250 22.55 9.19 12.56
C ARG A 250 23.01 10.23 13.57
N SER A 251 23.05 11.47 13.11
CA SER A 251 23.10 12.63 13.99
C SER A 251 21.68 13.13 14.18
N GLY A 252 21.28 13.39 15.43
CA GLY A 252 20.03 14.09 15.71
C GLY A 252 20.09 15.56 15.27
N PRO A 253 18.98 16.29 15.37
CA PRO A 253 18.93 17.72 15.10
C PRO A 253 19.97 18.49 15.94
N ALA A 254 20.72 19.39 15.30
CA ALA A 254 21.75 20.17 15.95
C ALA A 254 21.25 21.58 16.33
N GLY A 255 21.73 22.10 17.46
CA GLY A 255 21.45 23.46 17.92
C GLY A 255 20.05 23.63 18.53
N VAL A 256 19.77 24.84 19.02
CA VAL A 256 18.52 25.17 19.71
C VAL A 256 17.55 25.84 18.72
N PRO A 257 16.29 25.38 18.61
CA PRO A 257 15.30 26.03 17.75
C PRO A 257 14.98 27.45 18.24
N SER A 258 14.73 28.37 17.30
CA SER A 258 14.10 29.65 17.63
C SER A 258 12.64 29.42 18.07
N PRO A 259 11.99 30.38 18.76
CA PRO A 259 10.60 30.24 19.17
C PRO A 259 9.64 29.89 18.01
N ALA A 260 9.84 30.50 16.84
CA ALA A 260 9.03 30.21 15.66
C ALA A 260 9.23 28.78 15.13
N ARG A 261 10.47 28.27 15.17
CA ARG A 261 10.77 26.89 14.72
C ARG A 261 10.35 25.84 15.74
N ALA A 262 10.43 26.16 17.04
CA ALA A 262 9.84 25.35 18.09
C ALA A 262 8.33 25.22 17.89
N ALA A 263 7.63 26.33 17.60
CA ALA A 263 6.20 26.29 17.30
C ALA A 263 5.88 25.44 16.05
N ALA A 264 6.68 25.55 14.99
CA ALA A 264 6.53 24.71 13.80
C ALA A 264 6.72 23.22 14.10
N TRP A 265 7.78 22.86 14.85
CA TRP A 265 8.03 21.49 15.29
C TRP A 265 6.89 20.94 16.16
N VAL A 266 6.42 21.71 17.16
CA VAL A 266 5.31 21.27 18.01
C VAL A 266 4.05 21.04 17.18
N ALA A 267 3.71 21.94 16.24
CA ALA A 267 2.56 21.76 15.37
C ALA A 267 2.63 20.46 14.54
N LEU A 268 3.82 20.12 14.01
CA LEU A 268 4.05 18.87 13.28
C LEU A 268 3.90 17.64 14.20
N ALA A 269 4.53 17.67 15.38
CA ALA A 269 4.48 16.59 16.36
C ALA A 269 3.07 16.34 16.92
N VAL A 270 2.34 17.41 17.25
CA VAL A 270 0.95 17.35 17.73
C VAL A 270 0.03 16.82 16.63
N THR A 271 0.20 17.27 15.38
CA THR A 271 -0.61 16.79 14.25
C THR A 271 -0.42 15.29 14.06
N GLU A 272 0.83 14.80 14.04
CA GLU A 272 1.12 13.37 13.91
C GLU A 272 0.54 12.57 15.09
N THR A 273 0.69 13.07 16.32
CA THR A 273 0.14 12.43 17.53
C THR A 273 -1.38 12.35 17.46
N VAL A 274 -2.05 13.45 17.12
CA VAL A 274 -3.52 13.50 16.95
C VAL A 274 -3.95 12.52 15.86
N HIS A 275 -3.24 12.44 14.74
CA HIS A 275 -3.55 11.47 13.68
C HIS A 275 -3.41 10.02 14.13
N LEU A 276 -2.33 9.68 14.83
CA LEU A 276 -2.11 8.34 15.40
C LEU A 276 -3.23 7.97 16.38
N LEU A 277 -3.51 8.86 17.33
CA LEU A 277 -4.47 8.61 18.42
C LEU A 277 -5.90 8.58 17.92
N SER A 278 -6.34 9.59 17.18
CA SER A 278 -7.70 9.66 16.65
C SER A 278 -7.93 8.72 15.45
N ARG A 279 -6.87 8.14 14.89
CA ARG A 279 -6.89 7.32 13.67
C ARG A 279 -7.54 8.07 12.50
N VAL A 280 -7.13 9.31 12.28
CA VAL A 280 -7.46 10.10 11.08
C VAL A 280 -6.18 10.65 10.45
N GLY A 281 -6.29 11.24 9.26
CA GLY A 281 -5.15 11.78 8.54
C GLY A 281 -4.23 10.71 7.95
N GLN A 282 -2.97 11.08 7.77
CA GLN A 282 -1.86 10.20 7.37
C GLN A 282 -0.83 10.22 8.50
N THR A 283 -0.18 9.08 8.73
CA THR A 283 0.78 8.90 9.83
C THR A 283 2.08 8.27 9.31
N PRO A 284 2.95 9.03 8.61
CA PRO A 284 4.22 8.52 8.09
C PRO A 284 5.12 7.93 9.19
N SER A 285 4.97 8.39 10.44
CA SER A 285 5.77 7.91 11.58
C SER A 285 5.69 6.40 11.79
N MET A 286 4.62 5.73 11.34
CA MET A 286 4.48 4.28 11.45
C MET A 286 5.54 3.48 10.67
N GLN A 287 6.17 4.10 9.67
CA GLN A 287 7.16 3.44 8.80
C GLN A 287 8.52 4.15 8.81
N VAL A 288 8.53 5.47 8.99
CA VAL A 288 9.72 6.30 8.82
C VAL A 288 9.80 7.40 9.89
N CYS A 289 10.97 8.01 10.05
CA CYS A 289 11.10 9.33 10.64
C CYS A 289 11.04 10.37 9.51
N THR A 290 10.14 11.33 9.60
CA THR A 290 10.12 12.47 8.68
C THR A 290 11.02 13.56 9.24
N VAL A 291 12.02 13.95 8.45
CA VAL A 291 12.95 15.05 8.73
C VAL A 291 12.53 16.25 7.88
N TYR A 292 12.25 17.37 8.53
CA TYR A 292 11.89 18.63 7.89
C TYR A 292 13.07 19.60 7.95
N ASP A 293 13.47 20.13 6.81
CA ASP A 293 14.34 21.30 6.73
C ASP A 293 13.47 22.57 6.76
N LEU A 294 13.59 23.36 7.83
CA LEU A 294 12.78 24.56 8.05
C LEU A 294 13.37 25.83 7.40
N ASN A 295 14.50 25.71 6.68
CA ASN A 295 15.00 26.77 5.80
C ASN A 295 14.46 26.57 4.39
N GLU A 296 14.58 25.36 3.87
CA GLU A 296 14.21 25.02 2.49
C GLU A 296 12.74 24.60 2.36
N TRP A 297 12.08 24.30 3.48
CA TRP A 297 10.74 23.70 3.52
C TRP A 297 10.67 22.38 2.74
N SER A 298 11.75 21.60 2.82
CA SER A 298 11.86 20.27 2.25
C SER A 298 11.64 19.21 3.32
N GLN A 299 11.27 18.00 2.89
CA GLN A 299 11.10 16.85 3.78
C GLN A 299 11.82 15.62 3.23
N LEU A 300 12.39 14.83 4.14
CA LEU A 300 13.05 13.56 3.85
C LEU A 300 12.49 12.48 4.77
N ALA A 301 12.06 11.36 4.18
CA ALA A 301 11.68 10.16 4.93
C ALA A 301 12.92 9.29 5.19
N VAL A 302 13.20 9.02 6.46
CA VAL A 302 14.32 8.17 6.87
C VAL A 302 13.81 6.92 7.56
N GLY A 303 14.07 5.77 6.96
CA GLY A 303 13.59 4.48 7.47
C GLY A 303 14.18 4.06 8.82
N ALA A 304 13.38 3.35 9.59
CA ALA A 304 13.72 2.84 10.92
C ALA A 304 13.73 1.30 10.89
N PHE A 305 14.90 0.72 10.59
CA PHE A 305 15.02 -0.71 10.29
C PHE A 305 15.62 -1.51 11.45
N ARG A 306 15.02 -2.66 11.77
CA ARG A 306 15.61 -3.66 12.67
C ARG A 306 16.94 -4.13 12.11
N ARG A 307 17.92 -4.28 12.98
CA ARG A 307 19.26 -4.74 12.64
C ARG A 307 19.39 -6.21 13.02
N PRO A 308 19.65 -7.13 12.07
CA PRO A 308 19.93 -8.52 12.41
C PRO A 308 21.06 -8.61 13.42
N GLY A 309 20.84 -9.33 14.52
CA GLY A 309 21.79 -9.43 15.63
C GLY A 309 21.67 -8.32 16.69
N CYS A 310 20.69 -7.42 16.61
CA CYS A 310 20.41 -6.48 17.70
C CYS A 310 19.89 -7.24 18.93
N PRO A 311 20.53 -7.14 20.11
CA PRO A 311 20.09 -7.87 21.30
C PRO A 311 18.72 -7.44 21.83
N VAL A 312 18.22 -6.28 21.40
CA VAL A 312 16.96 -5.70 21.87
C VAL A 312 15.79 -6.05 20.95
N CYS A 313 15.90 -5.77 19.65
CA CYS A 313 14.74 -5.84 18.73
C CYS A 313 14.81 -6.95 17.68
N LEU A 314 15.97 -7.57 17.46
CA LEU A 314 16.13 -8.67 16.50
C LEU A 314 17.34 -9.54 16.89
N PRO A 315 17.26 -10.25 18.04
CA PRO A 315 18.35 -11.09 18.50
C PRO A 315 18.58 -12.21 17.49
N ALA A 316 19.83 -12.39 17.09
CA ALA A 316 20.30 -13.45 16.22
C ALA A 316 21.64 -13.96 16.77
N ASP A 317 22.27 -14.91 16.07
CA ASP A 317 23.64 -15.32 16.36
C ASP A 317 24.55 -14.06 16.46
N PRO A 318 25.39 -13.92 17.51
CA PRO A 318 26.32 -12.79 17.66
C PRO A 318 27.18 -12.52 16.42
N ASN A 319 27.49 -13.57 15.64
CA ASN A 319 28.25 -13.46 14.39
C ASN A 319 27.44 -12.87 13.23
N ALA A 320 26.11 -12.78 13.36
CA ALA A 320 25.20 -12.18 12.38
C ALA A 320 24.98 -10.67 12.62
N ALA A 321 25.59 -10.09 13.66
CA ALA A 321 25.46 -8.68 13.99
C ALA A 321 26.14 -7.81 12.93
N THR A 322 25.35 -7.28 12.00
CA THR A 322 25.81 -6.31 11.01
C THR A 322 25.79 -4.90 11.59
N GLN A 323 26.69 -4.01 11.12
CA GLN A 323 26.62 -2.59 11.45
C GLN A 323 25.47 -1.90 10.68
N THR A 324 25.33 -2.24 9.40
CA THR A 324 24.26 -1.77 8.52
C THR A 324 23.48 -2.97 8.00
N PRO A 325 22.14 -2.99 8.13
CA PRO A 325 21.36 -4.12 7.64
C PRO A 325 21.46 -4.26 6.10
N PRO A 326 21.48 -5.49 5.56
CA PRO A 326 21.50 -5.72 4.12
C PRO A 326 20.36 -5.01 3.38
N VAL A 327 20.56 -4.64 2.11
CA VAL A 327 19.57 -3.90 1.32
C VAL A 327 18.23 -4.64 1.20
N ALA A 328 18.26 -5.96 0.97
CA ALA A 328 17.06 -6.78 0.91
C ALA A 328 16.28 -6.74 2.23
N HIS A 329 16.97 -6.81 3.37
CA HIS A 329 16.35 -6.72 4.70
C HIS A 329 15.75 -5.33 4.98
N ARG A 330 16.38 -4.26 4.50
CA ARG A 330 15.84 -2.90 4.58
C ARG A 330 14.62 -2.73 3.68
N TYR A 331 14.68 -3.25 2.46
CA TYR A 331 13.56 -3.25 1.52
C TYR A 331 12.34 -3.96 2.13
N GLU A 332 12.52 -5.19 2.61
CA GLU A 332 11.44 -5.98 3.21
C GLU A 332 10.77 -5.30 4.40
N GLN A 333 11.52 -4.56 5.20
CA GLN A 333 10.97 -3.75 6.28
C GLN A 333 10.32 -2.45 5.82
N ALA A 334 10.88 -1.79 4.81
CA ALA A 334 10.34 -0.53 4.27
C ALA A 334 8.95 -0.73 3.64
N VAL A 335 8.73 -1.90 3.04
CA VAL A 335 7.48 -2.23 2.36
C VAL A 335 6.56 -3.13 3.20
N ALA A 336 6.91 -3.36 4.46
CA ALA A 336 6.09 -4.16 5.36
C ALA A 336 4.74 -3.46 5.63
N PHE A 337 3.67 -4.25 5.57
CA PHE A 337 2.36 -3.76 6.00
C PHE A 337 2.39 -3.42 7.48
N PRO A 338 1.70 -2.35 7.89
CA PRO A 338 1.57 -2.03 9.31
C PRO A 338 0.82 -3.18 10.02
N ALA A 339 0.99 -3.26 11.34
CA ALA A 339 0.26 -4.25 12.13
C ALA A 339 -1.26 -4.08 11.98
N ARG A 340 -2.01 -5.15 12.24
CA ARG A 340 -3.44 -5.24 11.91
C ARG A 340 -4.27 -4.09 12.47
N GLU A 341 -3.96 -3.65 13.68
CA GLU A 341 -4.61 -2.52 14.39
C GLU A 341 -4.39 -1.16 13.69
N TRP A 342 -3.33 -1.05 12.89
CA TRP A 342 -2.95 0.15 12.15
C TRP A 342 -3.43 0.13 10.69
N LEU A 343 -3.99 -0.98 10.21
CA LEU A 343 -4.60 -1.06 8.88
C LEU A 343 -5.79 -0.11 8.76
N ASN A 344 -5.89 0.53 7.60
CA ASN A 344 -6.96 1.48 7.31
C ASN A 344 -7.98 0.84 6.34
N PRO A 345 -9.25 0.69 6.73
CA PRO A 345 -10.29 0.19 5.83
C PRO A 345 -10.40 0.97 4.51
N LYS A 346 -10.04 2.26 4.50
CA LYS A 346 -10.02 3.08 3.28
C LYS A 346 -9.10 2.52 2.18
N GLU A 347 -7.97 1.90 2.53
CA GLU A 347 -6.97 1.41 1.57
C GLU A 347 -7.56 0.34 0.63
N HIS A 348 -8.50 -0.47 1.13
CA HIS A 348 -9.21 -1.48 0.34
C HIS A 348 -9.95 -0.89 -0.86
N GLN A 349 -10.49 0.33 -0.74
CA GLN A 349 -11.18 0.99 -1.85
C GLN A 349 -10.27 1.20 -3.07
N ALA A 350 -8.95 1.29 -2.90
CA ALA A 350 -8.02 1.46 -4.00
C ALA A 350 -8.13 0.33 -5.04
N HIS A 351 -8.55 -0.88 -4.65
CA HIS A 351 -8.74 -2.00 -5.58
C HIS A 351 -9.82 -1.78 -6.63
N TYR A 352 -10.82 -0.93 -6.34
CA TYR A 352 -11.95 -0.63 -7.22
C TYR A 352 -11.69 0.52 -8.20
N ARG A 353 -10.46 1.08 -8.23
CA ARG A 353 -10.11 2.11 -9.21
C ARG A 353 -10.14 1.51 -10.62
N PRO A 354 -10.86 2.10 -11.60
CA PRO A 354 -10.93 1.58 -12.97
C PRO A 354 -9.56 1.35 -13.62
N ALA A 355 -8.58 2.21 -13.32
CA ALA A 355 -7.20 2.05 -13.78
C ALA A 355 -6.58 0.70 -13.34
N ASN A 356 -6.88 0.23 -12.13
CA ASN A 356 -6.38 -1.04 -11.61
C ASN A 356 -6.99 -2.25 -12.32
N HIS A 357 -8.26 -2.16 -12.77
CA HIS A 357 -8.88 -3.19 -13.58
C HIS A 357 -8.31 -3.23 -15.01
N ALA A 358 -8.00 -2.06 -15.59
CA ALA A 358 -7.38 -1.98 -16.91
C ALA A 358 -6.00 -2.67 -16.92
N LEU A 359 -5.21 -2.55 -15.84
CA LEU A 359 -3.90 -3.20 -15.72
C LEU A 359 -3.99 -4.74 -15.79
N GLN A 360 -5.12 -5.37 -15.44
CA GLN A 360 -5.28 -6.84 -15.57
C GLN A 360 -5.19 -7.31 -17.04
N ARG A 361 -5.49 -6.42 -17.98
CA ARG A 361 -5.42 -6.65 -19.43
C ARG A 361 -4.03 -6.41 -20.01
N TYR A 362 -3.05 -6.01 -19.20
CA TYR A 362 -1.69 -5.83 -19.66
C TYR A 362 -1.15 -7.11 -20.29
N ASN A 363 -0.55 -6.95 -21.47
CA ASN A 363 0.09 -8.03 -22.19
C ASN A 363 1.31 -7.52 -22.96
N LYS A 364 2.50 -8.01 -22.59
CA LYS A 364 3.68 -7.85 -23.45
C LYS A 364 3.52 -8.75 -24.67
N GLU A 365 3.79 -8.21 -25.84
CA GLU A 365 3.67 -8.93 -27.11
C GLU A 365 4.80 -8.51 -28.05
N PHE A 366 5.37 -9.47 -28.77
CA PHE A 366 6.35 -9.21 -29.82
C PHE A 366 5.68 -9.37 -31.18
N LYS A 367 4.91 -8.36 -31.58
CA LYS A 367 4.01 -8.45 -32.75
C LYS A 367 4.71 -8.86 -34.05
N ALA A 368 5.96 -8.42 -34.23
CA ALA A 368 6.78 -8.69 -35.42
C ALA A 368 7.59 -9.99 -35.35
N ALA A 369 7.60 -10.70 -34.21
CA ALA A 369 8.33 -11.95 -34.08
C ALA A 369 7.63 -13.07 -34.89
N PRO A 370 8.38 -13.92 -35.62
CA PRO A 370 7.83 -15.16 -36.17
C PRO A 370 7.19 -16.00 -35.06
N ARG A 371 5.92 -16.37 -35.25
CA ARG A 371 5.13 -17.08 -34.24
C ARG A 371 5.00 -18.55 -34.58
N LEU A 372 5.17 -19.41 -33.57
CA LEU A 372 4.76 -20.80 -33.61
C LEU A 372 3.61 -20.99 -32.62
N ALA A 373 2.47 -21.45 -33.11
CA ALA A 373 1.35 -21.83 -32.25
C ALA A 373 1.75 -23.05 -31.40
N LEU A 374 1.35 -23.03 -30.13
CA LEU A 374 1.54 -24.15 -29.21
C LEU A 374 0.30 -25.04 -29.25
N GLY A 375 0.50 -26.35 -29.41
CA GLY A 375 -0.53 -27.38 -29.45
C GLY A 375 -0.80 -27.97 -28.07
N ASP A 376 -0.88 -29.30 -27.98
CA ASP A 376 -1.16 -30.03 -26.74
C ASP A 376 0.09 -30.69 -26.12
N GLY A 377 1.29 -30.27 -26.57
CA GLY A 377 2.56 -30.79 -26.09
C GLY A 377 2.86 -30.48 -24.61
N SER A 378 3.82 -31.21 -24.03
CA SER A 378 4.19 -31.02 -22.62
C SER A 378 4.73 -29.62 -22.33
N LEU A 379 5.49 -29.02 -23.25
CA LEU A 379 5.96 -27.64 -23.15
C LEU A 379 4.82 -26.61 -23.23
N SER A 380 3.85 -26.87 -24.12
CA SER A 380 2.66 -26.03 -24.27
C SER A 380 1.86 -25.94 -22.96
N ASP A 381 1.54 -27.09 -22.37
CA ASP A 381 0.78 -27.15 -21.12
C ASP A 381 1.57 -26.54 -19.95
N LEU A 382 2.89 -26.78 -19.89
CA LEU A 382 3.79 -26.16 -18.92
C LEU A 382 3.73 -24.63 -18.97
N LEU A 383 3.90 -24.04 -20.16
CA LEU A 383 3.86 -22.58 -20.35
C LEU A 383 2.46 -22.01 -20.05
N ARG A 384 1.40 -22.70 -20.50
CA ARG A 384 0.00 -22.31 -20.27
C ARG A 384 -0.32 -22.20 -18.78
N ARG A 385 0.07 -23.20 -18.00
CA ARG A 385 -0.26 -23.26 -16.56
C ARG A 385 0.67 -22.41 -15.70
N THR A 386 1.88 -22.13 -16.18
CA THR A 386 2.86 -21.29 -15.47
C THR A 386 2.59 -19.80 -15.68
N ALA A 387 2.44 -19.34 -16.93
CA ALA A 387 2.38 -17.91 -17.28
C ALA A 387 1.19 -17.54 -18.19
N GLY A 388 0.35 -18.52 -18.56
CA GLY A 388 -0.76 -18.35 -19.50
C GLY A 388 -2.09 -17.94 -18.88
N LEU A 389 -3.07 -17.76 -19.77
CA LEU A 389 -4.46 -17.52 -19.40
C LEU A 389 -5.20 -18.84 -19.20
N ARG A 390 -6.17 -18.82 -18.29
CA ARG A 390 -7.14 -19.90 -18.10
C ARG A 390 -8.42 -19.54 -18.83
N ASP A 391 -8.81 -20.39 -19.77
CA ASP A 391 -10.12 -20.29 -20.40
C ASP A 391 -11.22 -20.69 -19.40
N LEU A 392 -12.21 -19.82 -19.24
CA LEU A 392 -13.36 -20.06 -18.38
C LEU A 392 -14.58 -20.54 -19.17
N GLY A 393 -14.54 -20.51 -20.51
CA GLY A 393 -15.70 -20.76 -21.37
C GLY A 393 -16.90 -19.91 -20.95
N ASP A 394 -18.09 -20.51 -20.97
CA ASP A 394 -19.37 -19.87 -20.63
C ASP A 394 -19.50 -19.50 -19.13
N ASN A 395 -18.59 -19.97 -18.27
CA ASN A 395 -18.60 -19.66 -16.84
C ASN A 395 -17.96 -18.30 -16.51
N GLY A 396 -17.31 -17.65 -17.48
CA GLY A 396 -16.66 -16.36 -17.30
C GLY A 396 -17.60 -15.18 -17.55
N LEU A 397 -17.46 -14.11 -16.76
CA LEU A 397 -18.10 -12.83 -17.09
C LEU A 397 -17.45 -12.21 -18.34
N PRO A 398 -18.20 -11.45 -19.16
CA PRO A 398 -17.64 -10.79 -20.34
C PRO A 398 -16.40 -9.93 -20.00
N GLY A 399 -15.28 -10.22 -20.65
CA GLY A 399 -14.01 -9.51 -20.46
C GLY A 399 -13.29 -9.83 -19.15
N GLN A 400 -13.70 -10.88 -18.43
CA GLN A 400 -12.99 -11.43 -17.27
C GLN A 400 -11.70 -12.11 -17.70
N ILE A 401 -10.61 -11.80 -17.01
CA ILE A 401 -9.32 -12.45 -17.21
C ILE A 401 -9.10 -13.44 -16.08
N SER A 402 -8.81 -14.69 -16.43
CA SER A 402 -8.45 -15.75 -15.49
C SER A 402 -7.09 -16.32 -15.83
N ARG A 403 -6.38 -16.77 -14.80
CA ARG A 403 -5.00 -17.27 -14.88
C ARG A 403 -4.89 -18.57 -14.09
N TRP A 404 -3.95 -19.42 -14.49
CA TRP A 404 -3.66 -20.65 -13.76
C TRP A 404 -2.83 -20.37 -12.50
N ALA A 405 -1.74 -19.61 -12.64
CA ALA A 405 -0.99 -19.08 -11.52
C ALA A 405 -1.62 -17.77 -11.01
N PRO A 406 -1.93 -17.64 -9.71
CA PRO A 406 -2.40 -16.39 -9.14
C PRO A 406 -1.30 -15.33 -9.20
N THR A 407 -1.70 -14.07 -9.38
CA THR A 407 -0.79 -12.90 -9.33
C THR A 407 -1.41 -11.77 -8.53
N GLY A 408 -0.59 -10.91 -7.94
CA GLY A 408 -1.04 -9.77 -7.15
C GLY A 408 -2.03 -8.91 -7.95
N GLY A 409 -3.31 -8.90 -7.54
CA GLY A 409 -4.35 -8.14 -8.23
C GLY A 409 -4.72 -8.64 -9.63
N ASN A 410 -4.37 -9.88 -9.97
CA ASN A 410 -4.58 -10.51 -11.28
C ASN A 410 -3.87 -9.80 -12.45
N LEU A 411 -2.74 -9.12 -12.17
CA LEU A 411 -2.03 -8.29 -13.14
C LEU A 411 -1.26 -9.09 -14.20
N GLY A 412 -1.02 -10.39 -14.00
CA GLY A 412 -0.26 -11.19 -14.96
C GLY A 412 1.19 -10.72 -15.11
N SER A 413 1.83 -10.48 -13.97
CA SER A 413 3.19 -9.95 -13.85
C SER A 413 4.25 -10.90 -14.39
N VAL A 414 4.06 -12.22 -14.24
CA VAL A 414 4.99 -13.25 -14.69
C VAL A 414 5.01 -13.32 -16.22
N GLN A 415 6.21 -13.24 -16.76
CA GLN A 415 6.55 -13.32 -18.18
C GLN A 415 7.53 -14.47 -18.39
N ALA A 416 7.48 -15.13 -19.55
CA ALA A 416 8.27 -16.33 -19.80
C ALA A 416 9.05 -16.22 -21.10
N TYR A 417 10.36 -16.37 -20.98
CA TYR A 417 11.32 -16.49 -22.07
C TYR A 417 11.89 -17.91 -22.08
N LEU A 418 12.00 -18.51 -23.26
CA LEU A 418 12.53 -19.85 -23.46
C LEU A 418 13.76 -19.77 -24.36
N LEU A 419 14.93 -20.17 -23.85
CA LEU A 419 16.08 -20.50 -24.68
C LEU A 419 15.97 -21.97 -25.07
N ALA A 420 15.54 -22.24 -26.30
CA ALA A 420 15.50 -23.60 -26.83
C ALA A 420 16.89 -23.98 -27.35
N SER A 421 17.39 -25.13 -26.90
CA SER A 421 18.67 -25.70 -27.34
C SER A 421 18.48 -27.03 -28.09
N GLY A 422 17.52 -27.84 -27.65
CA GLY A 422 17.23 -29.16 -28.20
C GLY A 422 15.77 -29.57 -28.03
N VAL A 423 14.83 -28.63 -28.14
CA VAL A 423 13.40 -28.91 -28.07
C VAL A 423 12.89 -29.34 -29.45
N GLU A 424 12.23 -30.49 -29.52
CA GLU A 424 11.63 -30.99 -30.76
C GLU A 424 10.65 -29.97 -31.35
N GLY A 425 10.80 -29.64 -32.63
CA GLY A 425 9.96 -28.66 -33.32
C GLY A 425 10.36 -27.19 -33.15
N LEU A 426 11.42 -26.88 -32.39
CA LEU A 426 11.97 -25.53 -32.27
C LEU A 426 13.40 -25.45 -32.78
N ASP A 427 13.67 -24.45 -33.62
CA ASP A 427 15.05 -24.05 -33.92
C ASP A 427 15.71 -23.51 -32.64
N PRO A 428 17.03 -23.73 -32.46
CA PRO A 428 17.76 -23.10 -31.38
C PRO A 428 17.60 -21.57 -31.36
N GLY A 429 17.25 -21.01 -30.20
CA GLY A 429 17.03 -19.58 -30.05
C GLY A 429 16.20 -19.17 -28.85
N TRP A 430 16.09 -17.86 -28.64
CA TRP A 430 15.21 -17.28 -27.63
C TRP A 430 13.82 -17.06 -28.18
N TYR A 431 12.84 -17.51 -27.41
CA TYR A 431 11.42 -17.35 -27.66
C TYR A 431 10.77 -16.62 -26.49
N PHE A 432 9.78 -15.80 -26.78
CA PHE A 432 8.89 -15.21 -25.77
C PHE A 432 7.52 -15.87 -25.85
N TYR A 433 6.99 -16.27 -24.71
CA TYR A 433 5.66 -16.87 -24.63
C TYR A 433 4.57 -15.79 -24.70
N GLN A 434 3.82 -15.79 -25.80
CA GLN A 434 2.70 -14.88 -26.04
C GLN A 434 1.42 -15.49 -25.49
N ARG A 435 1.12 -15.17 -24.23
CA ARG A 435 -0.05 -15.70 -23.51
C ARG A 435 -1.41 -15.35 -24.11
N ALA A 436 -1.50 -14.31 -24.94
CA ALA A 436 -2.78 -13.86 -25.52
C ALA A 436 -3.32 -14.80 -26.58
N ASP A 437 -2.44 -15.33 -27.44
CA ASP A 437 -2.78 -16.28 -28.51
C ASP A 437 -2.19 -17.67 -28.28
N HIS A 438 -1.51 -17.87 -27.16
CA HIS A 438 -0.87 -19.12 -26.79
C HIS A 438 0.15 -19.58 -27.85
N SER A 439 1.16 -18.74 -28.09
CA SER A 439 2.22 -18.98 -29.07
C SER A 439 3.61 -18.69 -28.52
N LEU A 440 4.64 -19.19 -29.19
CA LEU A 440 6.03 -18.76 -29.01
C LEU A 440 6.43 -17.80 -30.13
N GLY A 441 6.85 -16.59 -29.78
CA GLY A 441 7.47 -15.65 -30.72
C GLY A 441 8.99 -15.76 -30.66
N ARG A 442 9.67 -16.09 -31.76
CA ARG A 442 11.14 -16.12 -31.80
C ARG A 442 11.68 -14.69 -31.75
N VAL A 443 12.36 -14.33 -30.66
CA VAL A 443 12.79 -12.96 -30.39
C VAL A 443 14.28 -12.73 -30.67
N ARG A 444 15.13 -13.75 -30.48
CA ARG A 444 16.59 -13.65 -30.70
C ARG A 444 17.20 -14.99 -31.14
N ALA A 445 18.40 -14.93 -31.71
CA ALA A 445 19.24 -16.10 -31.92
C ALA A 445 19.71 -16.68 -30.57
N ALA A 446 20.14 -17.94 -30.57
CA ALA A 446 20.67 -18.57 -29.36
C ALA A 446 21.94 -17.86 -28.88
N SER A 447 22.09 -17.71 -27.58
CA SER A 447 23.27 -17.17 -26.91
C SER A 447 23.54 -17.99 -25.66
N ALA A 448 24.81 -18.24 -25.37
CA ALA A 448 25.24 -18.88 -24.12
C ALA A 448 25.50 -17.85 -23.02
N GLY A 449 25.67 -18.32 -21.79
CA GLY A 449 26.09 -17.52 -20.64
C GLY A 449 24.95 -16.90 -19.84
N ALA A 450 23.69 -17.22 -20.15
CA ALA A 450 22.54 -16.77 -19.37
C ALA A 450 22.56 -17.41 -17.97
N CYS A 451 22.89 -18.69 -17.89
CA CYS A 451 23.14 -19.39 -16.62
C CYS A 451 24.15 -20.52 -16.83
N PRO A 452 25.47 -20.23 -16.76
CA PRO A 452 26.52 -21.20 -17.08
C PRO A 452 26.38 -22.53 -16.32
N GLU A 453 26.06 -22.47 -15.02
CA GLU A 453 25.90 -23.65 -14.16
C GLU A 453 24.79 -24.61 -14.66
N LEU A 454 23.69 -24.08 -15.18
CA LEU A 454 22.63 -24.89 -15.76
C LEU A 454 22.97 -25.29 -17.20
N GLU A 455 23.57 -24.42 -18.00
CA GLU A 455 23.94 -24.68 -19.40
C GLU A 455 24.97 -25.81 -19.52
N GLU A 456 25.93 -25.91 -18.58
CA GLU A 456 26.95 -26.97 -18.55
C GLU A 456 26.36 -28.38 -18.51
N THR A 457 25.12 -28.52 -18.04
CA THR A 457 24.43 -29.81 -17.98
C THR A 457 23.73 -30.20 -19.29
N GLY A 458 23.79 -29.34 -20.31
CA GLY A 458 23.21 -29.57 -21.63
C GLY A 458 21.68 -29.70 -21.64
N PRO A 459 20.91 -28.80 -21.00
CA PRO A 459 19.47 -28.95 -20.92
C PRO A 459 18.79 -28.76 -22.28
N SER A 460 17.64 -29.38 -22.46
CA SER A 460 16.84 -29.23 -23.68
C SER A 460 16.38 -27.78 -23.89
N ALA A 461 16.06 -27.09 -22.79
CA ALA A 461 15.78 -25.66 -22.77
C ALA A 461 16.10 -24.99 -21.42
N LEU A 462 16.31 -23.68 -21.45
CA LEU A 462 16.21 -22.83 -20.25
C LEU A 462 14.92 -22.00 -20.31
N LEU A 463 14.13 -22.04 -19.26
CA LEU A 463 13.02 -21.13 -19.02
C LEU A 463 13.49 -20.01 -18.08
N VAL A 464 13.40 -18.78 -18.54
CA VAL A 464 13.67 -17.56 -17.76
C VAL A 464 12.35 -16.86 -17.49
N LEU A 465 12.00 -16.73 -16.21
CA LEU A 465 10.84 -15.94 -15.80
C LEU A 465 11.28 -14.52 -15.46
N THR A 466 10.62 -13.54 -16.05
CA THR A 466 10.77 -12.12 -15.70
C THR A 466 9.47 -11.58 -15.12
N GLY A 467 9.54 -10.43 -14.45
CA GLY A 467 8.37 -9.79 -13.84
C GLY A 467 8.10 -8.40 -14.38
N ALA A 468 6.87 -8.10 -14.79
CA ALA A 468 6.47 -6.79 -15.32
C ALA A 468 6.41 -5.69 -14.22
N LEU A 469 7.56 -5.27 -13.69
CA LEU A 469 7.69 -4.39 -12.53
C LEU A 469 6.95 -3.06 -12.73
N ALA A 470 7.06 -2.45 -13.91
CA ALA A 470 6.37 -1.20 -14.20
C ALA A 470 4.83 -1.30 -14.06
N VAL A 471 4.26 -2.45 -14.42
CA VAL A 471 2.81 -2.71 -14.36
C VAL A 471 2.36 -2.94 -12.93
N VAL A 472 3.13 -3.74 -12.18
CA VAL A 472 2.85 -4.00 -10.76
C VAL A 472 3.06 -2.73 -9.94
N GLY A 473 4.11 -1.95 -10.24
CA GLY A 473 4.43 -0.66 -9.63
C GLY A 473 3.34 0.38 -9.81
N ALA A 474 2.63 0.39 -10.94
CA ALA A 474 1.49 1.28 -11.16
C ALA A 474 0.34 1.07 -10.15
N LYS A 475 0.25 -0.12 -9.52
CA LYS A 475 -0.76 -0.46 -8.51
C LYS A 475 -0.20 -0.54 -7.09
N TYR A 476 0.98 -1.12 -6.92
CA TYR A 476 1.56 -1.48 -5.63
C TYR A 476 2.79 -0.63 -5.23
N PHE A 477 3.19 0.33 -6.06
CA PHE A 477 4.30 1.25 -5.76
C PHE A 477 5.57 0.47 -5.32
N ASP A 478 6.17 0.85 -4.19
CA ASP A 478 7.40 0.25 -3.68
C ASP A 478 7.26 -1.24 -3.29
N PHE A 479 6.03 -1.70 -3.00
CA PHE A 479 5.75 -3.11 -2.71
C PHE A 479 5.80 -4.01 -3.95
N ALA A 480 5.92 -3.44 -5.16
CA ALA A 480 5.82 -4.17 -6.41
C ALA A 480 6.90 -5.24 -6.59
N TYR A 481 8.14 -4.98 -6.18
CA TYR A 481 9.21 -5.97 -6.31
C TYR A 481 8.95 -7.21 -5.45
N ARG A 482 8.46 -7.05 -4.21
CA ARG A 482 8.00 -8.16 -3.38
C ARG A 482 6.85 -8.94 -4.01
N ILE A 483 5.87 -8.24 -4.61
CA ILE A 483 4.78 -8.90 -5.35
C ILE A 483 5.34 -9.73 -6.51
N LEU A 484 6.33 -9.24 -7.26
CA LEU A 484 6.95 -10.03 -8.33
C LEU A 484 7.55 -11.34 -7.81
N GLY A 485 8.27 -11.29 -6.68
CA GLY A 485 8.83 -12.49 -6.06
C GLY A 485 7.76 -13.49 -5.63
N LEU A 486 6.65 -13.01 -5.04
CA LEU A 486 5.52 -13.85 -4.65
C LEU A 486 4.80 -14.46 -5.86
N ASP A 487 4.58 -13.67 -6.90
CA ASP A 487 3.94 -14.09 -8.14
C ASP A 487 4.81 -15.15 -8.86
N ALA A 488 6.13 -14.92 -8.92
CA ALA A 488 7.08 -15.90 -9.44
C ALA A 488 7.03 -17.20 -8.63
N GLY A 489 7.02 -17.13 -7.29
CA GLY A 489 6.86 -18.31 -6.44
C GLY A 489 5.59 -19.13 -6.75
N CYS A 490 4.45 -18.46 -6.97
CA CYS A 490 3.22 -19.13 -7.38
C CYS A 490 3.33 -19.79 -8.76
N ALA A 491 3.98 -19.13 -9.71
CA ALA A 491 4.24 -19.68 -11.04
C ALA A 491 5.19 -20.89 -10.99
N LEU A 492 6.26 -20.83 -10.19
CA LEU A 492 7.20 -21.94 -10.01
C LEU A 492 6.55 -23.16 -9.36
N ALA A 493 5.62 -22.96 -8.43
CA ALA A 493 4.84 -24.04 -7.83
C ALA A 493 3.94 -24.74 -8.88
N GLN A 494 3.26 -23.96 -9.73
CA GLN A 494 2.49 -24.50 -10.86
C GLN A 494 3.40 -25.24 -11.85
N LEU A 495 4.52 -24.63 -12.25
CA LEU A 495 5.51 -25.22 -13.13
C LEU A 495 5.97 -26.58 -12.62
N SER A 496 6.32 -26.67 -11.34
CA SER A 496 6.83 -27.90 -10.72
C SER A 496 5.77 -29.02 -10.75
N ALA A 497 4.52 -28.69 -10.45
CA ALA A 497 3.42 -29.66 -10.47
C ALA A 497 3.14 -30.19 -11.89
N VAL A 498 3.18 -29.31 -12.89
CA VAL A 498 2.93 -29.65 -14.29
C VAL A 498 4.11 -30.41 -14.88
N ALA A 499 5.34 -29.99 -14.59
CA ALA A 499 6.56 -30.69 -14.99
C ALA A 499 6.57 -32.13 -14.48
N ALA A 500 6.25 -32.34 -13.20
CA ALA A 500 6.14 -33.67 -12.61
C ALA A 500 5.08 -34.55 -13.30
N THR A 501 3.96 -33.96 -13.71
CA THR A 501 2.87 -34.68 -14.42
C THR A 501 3.32 -35.16 -15.79
N HIS A 502 4.14 -34.38 -16.49
CA HIS A 502 4.67 -34.71 -17.82
C HIS A 502 6.01 -35.45 -17.80
N GLY A 503 6.58 -35.73 -16.63
CA GLY A 503 7.91 -36.33 -16.50
C GLY A 503 9.06 -35.40 -16.91
N ILE A 504 8.82 -34.09 -16.98
CA ILE A 504 9.84 -33.08 -17.26
C ILE A 504 10.69 -32.91 -16.01
N THR A 505 12.01 -33.05 -16.16
CA THR A 505 12.96 -32.74 -15.09
C THR A 505 13.23 -31.24 -15.07
N SER A 506 12.90 -30.57 -13.97
CA SER A 506 13.15 -29.15 -13.75
C SER A 506 14.25 -28.92 -12.72
N ARG A 507 15.26 -28.11 -13.06
CA ARG A 507 16.35 -27.72 -12.14
C ARG A 507 16.41 -26.20 -12.03
N PHE A 508 16.34 -25.68 -10.81
CA PHE A 508 16.25 -24.24 -10.53
C PHE A 508 17.63 -23.67 -10.22
N ALA A 509 17.99 -22.56 -10.87
CA ALA A 509 19.20 -21.84 -10.55
C ALA A 509 19.09 -21.18 -9.16
N THR A 510 20.16 -21.26 -8.38
CA THR A 510 20.28 -20.52 -7.11
C THR A 510 20.91 -19.13 -7.30
N ARG A 511 21.55 -18.91 -8.46
CA ARG A 511 22.21 -17.68 -8.88
C ARG A 511 22.28 -17.63 -10.41
N TRP A 512 22.33 -16.42 -10.97
CA TRP A 512 22.52 -16.18 -12.40
C TRP A 512 23.19 -14.83 -12.61
N ASP A 513 23.63 -14.57 -13.84
CA ASP A 513 24.11 -13.25 -14.25
C ASP A 513 22.96 -12.46 -14.87
N ASP A 514 22.41 -11.53 -14.08
CA ASP A 514 21.28 -10.69 -14.48
C ASP A 514 21.63 -9.84 -15.71
N THR A 515 22.87 -9.35 -15.80
CA THR A 515 23.33 -8.52 -16.93
C THR A 515 23.39 -9.33 -18.21
N ALA A 516 23.96 -10.54 -18.15
CA ALA A 516 24.05 -11.42 -19.31
C ALA A 516 22.66 -11.79 -19.88
N ILE A 517 21.69 -12.07 -19.01
CA ILE A 517 20.30 -12.36 -19.42
C ILE A 517 19.66 -11.12 -20.06
N HIS A 518 19.80 -9.96 -19.43
CA HIS A 518 19.23 -8.71 -19.95
C HIS A 518 19.83 -8.31 -21.30
N ASP A 519 21.14 -8.48 -21.50
CA ASP A 519 21.83 -8.23 -22.77
C ASP A 519 21.34 -9.19 -23.87
N ALA A 520 21.21 -10.49 -23.54
CA ALA A 520 20.71 -11.50 -24.47
C ALA A 520 19.28 -11.19 -24.93
N LEU A 521 18.40 -10.81 -23.99
CA LEU A 521 16.98 -10.53 -24.26
C LEU A 521 16.72 -9.10 -24.76
N ARG A 522 17.66 -8.17 -24.55
CA ARG A 522 17.49 -6.72 -24.66
C ARG A 522 16.30 -6.22 -23.83
N THR A 523 16.33 -6.58 -22.56
CA THR A 523 15.34 -6.16 -21.56
C THR A 523 15.99 -5.21 -20.56
N ASP A 524 15.17 -4.47 -19.83
CA ASP A 524 15.62 -3.47 -18.87
C ASP A 524 15.35 -3.97 -17.44
N PRO A 525 16.40 -4.22 -16.62
CA PRO A 525 16.25 -4.74 -15.26
C PRO A 525 15.40 -3.85 -14.35
N ASP A 526 15.37 -2.53 -14.61
CA ASP A 526 14.62 -1.58 -13.78
C ASP A 526 13.10 -1.64 -14.04
N THR A 527 12.68 -2.30 -15.12
CA THR A 527 11.25 -2.44 -15.48
C THR A 527 10.79 -3.88 -15.65
N GLU A 528 11.72 -4.82 -15.85
CA GLU A 528 11.43 -6.23 -16.09
C GLU A 528 12.51 -7.16 -15.50
N PRO A 529 12.73 -7.18 -14.17
CA PRO A 529 13.79 -7.98 -13.56
C PRO A 529 13.58 -9.49 -13.77
N VAL A 530 14.68 -10.24 -13.82
CA VAL A 530 14.65 -11.72 -13.80
C VAL A 530 14.24 -12.20 -12.41
N THR A 531 13.29 -13.13 -12.36
CA THR A 531 12.74 -13.68 -11.11
C THR A 531 13.08 -15.15 -10.91
N ALA A 532 13.34 -15.89 -11.99
CA ALA A 532 13.80 -17.28 -11.93
C ALA A 532 14.46 -17.72 -13.23
N VAL A 533 15.39 -18.68 -13.11
CA VAL A 533 15.97 -19.41 -14.25
C VAL A 533 15.86 -20.91 -13.97
N ILE A 534 15.30 -21.66 -14.91
CA ILE A 534 14.96 -23.08 -14.77
C ILE A 534 15.49 -23.84 -15.99
N ALA A 535 16.27 -24.89 -15.77
CA ALA A 535 16.61 -25.86 -16.82
C ALA A 535 15.50 -26.92 -16.93
N LEU A 536 15.13 -27.25 -18.16
CA LEU A 536 14.08 -28.21 -18.50
C LEU A 536 14.63 -29.33 -19.38
N ASP A 537 14.38 -30.57 -18.97
CA ASP A 537 14.77 -31.80 -19.67
C ASP A 537 13.60 -32.79 -19.75
N GLY A 538 13.60 -33.65 -20.77
CA GLY A 538 12.52 -34.64 -20.97
C GLY A 538 11.23 -34.04 -21.54
N ILE A 539 11.33 -32.91 -22.26
CA ILE A 539 10.20 -32.30 -22.96
C ILE A 539 9.76 -33.27 -24.08
N ALA A 540 8.58 -33.89 -23.91
CA ALA A 540 8.04 -34.91 -24.81
C ALA A 540 6.78 -34.42 -25.53
N GLY A 541 6.59 -34.89 -26.77
CA GLY A 541 5.50 -34.46 -27.66
C GLY A 541 5.77 -33.07 -28.21
N GLY A 542 5.71 -32.91 -29.54
CA GLY A 542 5.93 -31.64 -30.23
C GLY A 542 5.06 -30.48 -29.68
N LEU A 543 5.34 -29.27 -30.17
CA LEU A 543 4.79 -27.99 -29.67
C LEU A 543 3.32 -27.96 -29.29
#